data_AF-A0A6J1NR45-F1
#
_entry.id   AF-A0A6J1NR45-F1
#
_cell.length_a   1.000
_cell.length_b   1.000
_cell.length_c   1.000
_cell.angle_alpha   90.00
_cell.angle_beta   90.00
_cell.angle_gamma   90.00
#
_symmetry.space_group_name_H-M   'P 1'
#
loop_
_entity.id
_entity.type
_entity.pdbx_description
1 polymer ?
#
loop_
_entity_poly.entity_id
_entity_poly.type
_entity_poly.pdbx_seq_one_letter_code
_entity_poly.pdbx_strand_id
1 'polypeptide(L)'
;MFSPQPQYNSPHNQGVVDGIISGCKSFCLQTSIHGFNHIAAPKRHWIERLLWLVAVATAVWGVVDISLGQWQRYRENPTVVTLEKDFRTWHYTMPAVTACVQNRTNQDKLQNAIKSRWNVTPESHPTKYLYYRRFVDVVTSSDLYHLEGYEEFANDPDLNVDLFELVVELMPEQRVKLSTAEQITTPPKWTPVMTEVGACYTVNSLAITDVALV
;
A
#
# COMPACT_ATOMS: atom_id res chain seq x y z
N MET A 1 -30.37 -65.59 -54.89
CA MET A 1 -31.15 -64.33 -54.86
C MET A 1 -31.47 -64.05 -53.40
N PHE A 2 -30.63 -63.25 -52.74
CA PHE A 2 -30.79 -62.91 -51.32
C PHE A 2 -31.71 -61.69 -51.22
N SER A 3 -32.89 -61.85 -50.63
CA SER A 3 -33.71 -60.74 -50.17
C SER A 3 -33.36 -60.44 -48.71
N PRO A 4 -33.16 -59.18 -48.31
CA PRO A 4 -32.89 -58.85 -46.91
C PRO A 4 -34.17 -58.97 -46.08
N GLN A 5 -34.04 -59.52 -44.86
CA GLN A 5 -35.10 -59.54 -43.85
C GLN A 5 -35.28 -58.13 -43.24
N PRO A 6 -36.51 -57.71 -42.92
CA PRO A 6 -36.77 -56.42 -42.29
C PRO A 6 -36.34 -56.43 -40.82
N GLN A 7 -35.63 -55.37 -40.39
CA GLN A 7 -35.29 -55.14 -38.99
C GLN A 7 -36.56 -54.79 -38.19
N TYR A 8 -36.99 -55.69 -37.31
CA TYR A 8 -38.07 -55.48 -36.36
C TYR A 8 -37.51 -54.88 -35.06
N ASN A 9 -37.77 -53.58 -34.82
CA ASN A 9 -37.41 -52.92 -33.57
C ASN A 9 -38.33 -53.36 -32.43
N SER A 10 -37.73 -53.73 -31.29
CA SER A 10 -38.39 -54.38 -30.15
C SER A 10 -39.27 -53.43 -29.30
N PRO A 11 -40.47 -53.85 -28.85
CA PRO A 11 -41.49 -53.01 -28.21
C PRO A 11 -41.16 -52.48 -26.81
N HIS A 12 -40.12 -53.00 -26.14
CA HIS A 12 -39.73 -52.56 -24.79
C HIS A 12 -39.14 -51.13 -24.76
N ASN A 13 -38.52 -50.69 -25.85
CA ASN A 13 -37.87 -49.37 -25.93
C ASN A 13 -38.88 -48.22 -26.14
N GLN A 14 -40.06 -48.51 -26.68
CA GLN A 14 -41.09 -47.51 -26.98
C GLN A 14 -41.78 -46.99 -25.70
N GLY A 15 -42.09 -47.88 -24.75
CA GLY A 15 -42.75 -47.48 -23.49
C GLY A 15 -41.89 -46.58 -22.59
N VAL A 16 -40.57 -46.73 -22.62
CA VAL A 16 -39.65 -45.88 -21.85
C VAL A 16 -39.56 -44.47 -22.45
N VAL A 17 -39.47 -44.38 -23.78
CA VAL A 17 -39.42 -43.09 -24.51
C VAL A 17 -40.71 -42.31 -24.32
N ASP A 18 -41.86 -42.97 -24.43
CA ASP A 18 -43.17 -42.33 -24.21
C ASP A 18 -43.33 -41.83 -22.77
N GLY A 19 -42.81 -42.59 -21.80
CA GLY A 19 -42.73 -42.17 -20.40
C GLY A 19 -41.88 -40.91 -20.20
N ILE A 20 -40.70 -40.85 -20.83
CA ILE A 20 -39.80 -39.68 -20.76
C ILE A 20 -40.46 -38.45 -21.40
N ILE A 21 -41.08 -38.61 -22.57
CA ILE A 21 -41.76 -37.50 -23.27
C ILE A 21 -42.92 -36.96 -22.42
N SER A 22 -43.71 -37.85 -21.82
CA SER A 22 -44.79 -37.48 -20.91
C SER A 22 -44.29 -36.74 -19.67
N GLY A 23 -43.17 -37.19 -19.10
CA GLY A 23 -42.50 -36.53 -17.97
C GLY A 23 -41.99 -35.14 -18.32
N CYS A 24 -41.25 -35.00 -19.42
CA CYS A 24 -40.75 -33.71 -19.90
C CYS A 24 -41.88 -32.72 -20.21
N LYS A 25 -42.97 -33.21 -20.82
CA LYS A 25 -44.15 -32.37 -21.10
C LYS A 25 -44.80 -31.88 -19.81
N SER A 26 -44.97 -32.76 -18.82
CA SER A 26 -45.52 -32.40 -17.51
C SER A 26 -44.63 -31.39 -16.79
N PHE A 27 -43.31 -31.58 -16.80
CA PHE A 27 -42.34 -30.64 -16.24
C PHE A 27 -42.45 -29.25 -16.88
N CYS A 28 -42.44 -29.18 -18.22
CA CYS A 28 -42.53 -27.92 -18.94
C CYS A 28 -43.84 -27.16 -18.66
N LEU A 29 -44.94 -27.87 -18.40
CA LEU A 29 -46.23 -27.26 -18.09
C LEU A 29 -46.36 -26.80 -16.63
N GLN A 30 -45.65 -27.43 -15.70
CA GLN A 30 -45.75 -27.17 -14.25
C GLN A 30 -44.62 -26.31 -13.70
N THR A 31 -43.51 -26.15 -14.42
CA THR A 31 -42.38 -25.33 -13.99
C THR A 31 -42.71 -23.83 -13.97
N SER A 32 -42.06 -23.09 -13.07
CA SER A 32 -42.08 -21.61 -13.04
C SER A 32 -41.08 -20.98 -14.03
N ILE A 33 -40.32 -21.79 -14.77
CA ILE A 33 -39.38 -21.30 -15.78
C ILE A 33 -40.18 -20.75 -16.97
N HIS A 34 -40.04 -19.46 -17.20
CA HIS A 34 -40.75 -18.75 -18.25
C HIS A 34 -40.37 -19.31 -19.63
N GLY A 35 -41.35 -19.43 -20.52
CA GLY A 35 -41.16 -19.96 -21.88
C GLY A 35 -41.29 -21.48 -22.00
N PHE A 36 -41.00 -22.27 -20.94
CA PHE A 36 -41.10 -23.74 -21.00
C PHE A 36 -42.55 -24.21 -21.20
N ASN A 37 -43.52 -23.56 -20.53
CA ASN A 37 -44.95 -23.84 -20.73
C ASN A 37 -45.36 -23.62 -22.19
N HIS A 38 -44.80 -22.59 -22.84
CA HIS A 38 -45.11 -22.29 -24.23
C HIS A 38 -44.60 -23.34 -25.24
N ILE A 39 -43.53 -24.06 -24.89
CA ILE A 39 -42.98 -25.17 -25.69
C ILE A 39 -43.90 -26.41 -25.61
N ALA A 40 -44.41 -26.73 -24.41
CA ALA A 40 -45.21 -27.93 -24.16
C ALA A 40 -46.73 -27.73 -24.28
N ALA A 41 -47.19 -26.48 -24.46
CA ALA A 41 -48.60 -26.12 -24.51
C ALA A 41 -49.37 -26.97 -25.56
N PRO A 42 -50.55 -27.51 -25.18
CA PRO A 42 -51.39 -28.26 -26.10
C PRO A 42 -51.93 -27.34 -27.21
N LYS A 43 -52.21 -27.92 -28.39
CA LYS A 43 -52.85 -27.23 -29.54
C LYS A 43 -52.06 -26.06 -30.16
N ARG A 44 -50.73 -26.05 -30.01
CA ARG A 44 -49.85 -25.01 -30.57
C ARG A 44 -49.15 -25.46 -31.85
N HIS A 45 -48.98 -24.54 -32.81
CA HIS A 45 -48.31 -24.83 -34.08
C HIS A 45 -46.82 -25.14 -33.88
N TRP A 46 -46.25 -25.99 -34.72
CA TRP A 46 -44.87 -26.46 -34.56
C TRP A 46 -43.83 -25.33 -34.70
N ILE A 47 -44.06 -24.36 -35.60
CA ILE A 47 -43.20 -23.19 -35.79
C ILE A 47 -43.13 -22.34 -34.52
N GLU A 48 -44.28 -22.16 -33.86
CA GLU A 48 -44.35 -21.37 -32.65
C GLU A 48 -43.61 -22.06 -31.50
N ARG A 49 -43.70 -23.39 -31.41
CA ARG A 49 -42.89 -24.17 -30.47
C ARG A 49 -41.39 -24.05 -30.74
N LEU A 50 -40.99 -24.06 -32.01
CA LEU A 50 -39.59 -23.85 -32.40
C LEU A 50 -39.11 -22.46 -31.99
N LEU A 51 -39.93 -21.42 -32.21
CA LEU A 51 -39.61 -20.05 -31.79
C LEU A 51 -39.39 -19.98 -30.28
N TRP A 52 -40.31 -20.54 -29.48
CA TRP A 52 -40.17 -20.56 -28.02
C TRP A 52 -38.97 -21.38 -27.56
N LEU A 53 -38.67 -22.49 -28.22
CA LEU A 53 -37.49 -23.29 -27.92
C LEU A 53 -36.21 -22.47 -28.16
N VAL A 54 -36.11 -21.79 -29.31
CA VAL A 54 -34.96 -20.94 -29.64
C VAL A 54 -34.84 -19.80 -28.63
N ALA A 55 -35.93 -19.11 -28.31
CA ALA A 55 -35.94 -17.99 -27.36
C ALA A 55 -35.52 -18.42 -25.94
N VAL A 56 -35.98 -19.60 -25.48
CA VAL A 56 -35.58 -20.15 -24.19
C VAL A 56 -34.11 -20.57 -24.21
N ALA A 57 -33.65 -21.21 -25.29
CA ALA A 57 -32.26 -21.64 -25.42
C ALA A 57 -31.28 -20.45 -25.41
N THR A 58 -31.60 -19.37 -26.13
CA THR A 58 -30.78 -18.15 -26.12
C THR A 58 -30.79 -17.45 -24.77
N ALA A 59 -31.94 -17.43 -24.08
CA ALA A 59 -32.03 -16.88 -22.73
C ALA A 59 -31.18 -17.67 -21.72
N VAL A 60 -31.24 -19.01 -21.74
CA VAL A 60 -30.42 -19.86 -20.86
C VAL A 60 -28.94 -19.67 -21.14
N TRP A 61 -28.55 -19.64 -22.42
CA TRP A 61 -27.17 -19.40 -22.81
C TRP A 61 -26.67 -18.03 -22.31
N GLY A 62 -27.45 -16.96 -22.52
CA GLY A 62 -27.08 -15.62 -22.06
C GLY A 62 -26.96 -15.50 -20.54
N VAL A 63 -27.85 -16.15 -19.78
CA VAL A 63 -27.76 -16.16 -18.31
C VAL A 63 -26.49 -16.86 -17.83
N VAL A 64 -26.15 -18.00 -18.43
CA VAL A 64 -24.91 -18.73 -18.09
C VAL A 64 -23.67 -17.90 -18.40
N ASP A 65 -23.61 -17.30 -19.59
CA ASP A 65 -22.48 -16.48 -20.04
C ASP A 65 -22.26 -15.26 -19.11
N ILE A 66 -23.31 -14.49 -18.86
CA ILE A 66 -23.24 -13.33 -17.95
C ILE A 66 -22.86 -13.76 -16.54
N SER A 67 -23.46 -14.83 -16.02
CA SER A 67 -23.18 -15.29 -14.64
C SER A 67 -21.71 -15.71 -14.48
N LEU A 68 -21.16 -16.43 -15.46
CA LEU A 68 -19.75 -16.82 -15.45
C LEU A 68 -18.83 -15.62 -15.60
N GLY A 69 -19.15 -14.66 -16.47
CA GLY A 69 -18.38 -13.43 -16.63
C GLY A 69 -18.36 -12.59 -15.35
N GLN A 70 -19.51 -12.45 -14.68
CA GLN A 70 -19.60 -11.73 -13.41
C GLN A 70 -18.88 -12.45 -12.27
N TRP A 71 -18.98 -13.79 -12.22
CA TRP A 71 -18.22 -14.60 -11.27
C TRP A 71 -16.70 -14.46 -11.46
N GLN A 72 -16.24 -14.46 -12.72
CA GLN A 72 -14.83 -14.25 -13.03
C GLN A 72 -14.35 -12.86 -12.60
N ARG A 73 -15.11 -11.80 -12.92
CA ARG A 73 -14.78 -10.43 -12.50
C ARG A 73 -14.72 -10.30 -10.98
N TYR A 74 -15.64 -10.94 -10.26
CA TYR A 74 -15.63 -10.96 -8.81
C TYR A 74 -14.37 -11.63 -8.24
N ARG A 75 -13.91 -12.73 -8.85
CA ARG A 75 -12.73 -13.46 -8.41
C ARG A 75 -11.41 -12.76 -8.75
N GLU A 76 -11.32 -12.19 -9.95
CA GLU A 76 -10.07 -11.63 -10.48
C GLU A 76 -9.89 -10.15 -10.12
N ASN A 77 -10.99 -9.40 -9.99
CA ASN A 77 -10.98 -7.97 -9.73
C ASN A 77 -12.01 -7.59 -8.64
N PRO A 78 -11.83 -8.06 -7.39
CA PRO A 78 -12.80 -7.84 -6.31
C PRO A 78 -12.87 -6.39 -5.81
N THR A 79 -11.85 -5.58 -6.10
CA THR A 79 -11.71 -4.22 -5.55
C THR A 79 -11.85 -3.16 -6.62
N VAL A 80 -12.77 -2.22 -6.41
CA VAL A 80 -12.87 -1.00 -7.19
C VAL A 80 -12.21 0.13 -6.41
N VAL A 81 -11.18 0.75 -6.98
CA VAL A 81 -10.54 1.94 -6.40
C VAL A 81 -11.16 3.17 -7.04
N THR A 82 -11.87 3.96 -6.24
CA THR A 82 -12.41 5.26 -6.65
C THR A 82 -11.60 6.37 -6.00
N LEU A 83 -11.18 7.34 -6.80
CA LEU A 83 -10.48 8.52 -6.31
C LEU A 83 -11.50 9.61 -5.97
N GLU A 84 -11.59 9.96 -4.68
CA GLU A 84 -12.30 11.15 -4.25
C GLU A 84 -11.46 12.39 -4.58
N LYS A 85 -12.10 13.43 -5.12
CA LYS A 85 -11.41 14.66 -5.56
C LYS A 85 -11.94 15.91 -4.86
N ASP A 86 -12.50 15.76 -3.67
CA ASP A 86 -12.93 16.91 -2.89
C ASP A 86 -11.75 17.62 -2.24
N PHE A 87 -11.15 18.55 -2.98
CA PHE A 87 -10.06 19.40 -2.49
C PHE A 87 -10.56 20.67 -1.78
N ARG A 88 -11.88 20.95 -1.78
CA ARG A 88 -12.43 22.22 -1.28
C ARG A 88 -13.02 22.11 0.11
N THR A 89 -13.62 20.97 0.44
CA THR A 89 -14.19 20.75 1.78
C THR A 89 -13.24 20.01 2.72
N TRP A 90 -12.17 19.43 2.18
CA TRP A 90 -11.24 18.64 2.98
C TRP A 90 -10.31 19.53 3.82
N HIS A 91 -10.36 19.33 5.15
CA HIS A 91 -9.42 19.93 6.08
C HIS A 91 -8.22 19.00 6.27
N TYR A 92 -7.07 19.39 5.73
CA TYR A 92 -5.81 18.66 5.94
C TYR A 92 -5.09 19.21 7.17
N THR A 93 -4.70 18.32 8.08
CA THR A 93 -3.73 18.65 9.12
C THR A 93 -2.35 18.81 8.48
N MET A 94 -1.52 19.70 9.03
CA MET A 94 -0.11 19.78 8.63
C MET A 94 0.52 18.37 8.74
N PRO A 95 1.37 17.94 7.79
CA PRO A 95 2.11 16.69 7.95
C PRO A 95 3.27 16.87 8.93
N ALA A 96 3.90 15.76 9.31
CA ALA A 96 5.22 15.80 9.91
C ALA A 96 6.23 16.36 8.90
N VAL A 97 7.10 17.26 9.36
CA VAL A 97 8.18 17.78 8.52
C VAL A 97 9.50 17.55 9.24
N THR A 98 10.39 16.79 8.59
CA THR A 98 11.76 16.58 9.05
C THR A 98 12.71 17.27 8.08
N ALA A 99 13.65 18.05 8.62
CA ALA A 99 14.61 18.80 7.85
C ALA A 99 16.00 18.65 8.46
N CYS A 100 16.95 18.26 7.61
CA CYS A 100 18.35 18.04 7.95
C CYS A 100 19.20 19.12 7.30
N VAL A 101 20.04 19.80 8.08
CA VAL A 101 20.97 20.79 7.53
C VAL A 101 22.16 20.06 6.93
N GLN A 102 22.55 20.40 5.70
CA GLN A 102 23.69 19.76 5.05
C GLN A 102 25.01 20.05 5.79
N ASN A 103 25.18 21.29 6.24
CA ASN A 103 26.23 21.61 7.20
C ASN A 103 25.79 21.14 8.58
N ARG A 104 26.42 20.09 9.12
CA ARG A 104 26.05 19.47 10.40
C ARG A 104 26.65 20.18 11.62
N THR A 105 27.65 21.03 11.41
CA THR A 105 28.49 21.55 12.49
C THR A 105 28.55 23.07 12.46
N ASN A 106 28.05 23.70 13.52
CA ASN A 106 28.23 25.12 13.74
C ASN A 106 29.66 25.40 14.23
N GLN A 107 30.46 26.04 13.38
CA GLN A 107 31.87 26.33 13.64
C GLN A 107 32.09 27.23 14.86
N ASP A 108 31.14 28.13 15.16
CA ASP A 108 31.24 29.04 16.31
C ASP A 108 31.07 28.28 17.64
N LYS A 109 30.30 27.18 17.62
CA LYS A 109 30.09 26.32 18.78
C LYS A 109 31.18 25.26 18.93
N LEU A 110 31.77 24.81 17.82
CA LEU A 110 32.79 23.77 17.77
C LEU A 110 33.97 24.05 18.70
N GLN A 111 34.52 25.26 18.65
CA GLN A 111 35.66 25.63 19.50
C GLN A 111 35.32 25.56 20.98
N ASN A 112 34.12 26.01 21.35
CA ASN A 112 33.64 26.00 22.73
C ASN A 112 33.38 24.57 23.21
N ALA A 113 32.78 23.72 22.37
CA ALA A 113 32.50 22.32 22.68
C ALA A 113 33.78 21.50 22.92
N ILE A 114 34.84 21.75 22.12
CA ILE A 114 36.15 21.10 22.31
C ILE A 114 36.82 21.62 23.58
N LYS A 115 36.79 22.93 23.81
CA LYS A 115 37.39 23.56 24.97
C LYS A 115 36.73 23.10 26.28
N SER A 116 35.40 22.98 26.32
CA SER A 116 34.67 22.58 27.53
C SER A 116 34.94 21.14 27.95
N ARG A 117 35.12 20.23 26.99
CA ARG A 117 35.31 18.79 27.25
C ARG A 117 36.76 18.40 27.49
N TRP A 118 37.69 18.91 26.68
CA TRP A 118 39.09 18.47 26.70
C TRP A 118 40.08 19.56 27.11
N ASN A 119 39.60 20.78 27.42
CA ASN A 119 40.43 21.94 27.77
C ASN A 119 41.53 22.23 26.73
N VAL A 120 41.21 22.03 25.44
CA VAL A 120 42.11 22.26 24.31
C VAL A 120 41.65 23.46 23.50
N THR A 121 42.61 24.32 23.14
CA THR A 121 42.40 25.44 22.21
C THR A 121 43.38 25.34 21.03
N PRO A 122 43.06 25.93 19.87
CA PRO A 122 43.95 25.90 18.71
C PRO A 122 45.32 26.55 18.98
N GLU A 123 45.40 27.51 19.90
CA GLU A 123 46.65 28.19 20.28
C GLU A 123 47.48 27.39 21.28
N SER A 124 46.83 26.65 22.20
CA SER A 124 47.54 25.92 23.25
C SER A 124 48.09 24.58 22.77
N HIS A 125 47.28 23.79 22.07
CA HIS A 125 47.64 22.44 21.63
C HIS A 125 47.11 22.18 20.21
N PRO A 126 47.76 22.71 19.15
CA PRO A 126 47.24 22.66 17.79
C PRO A 126 47.04 21.24 17.25
N THR A 127 47.94 20.30 17.58
CA THR A 127 47.85 18.90 17.14
C THR A 127 46.70 18.16 17.82
N LYS A 128 46.52 18.33 19.13
CA LYS A 128 45.40 17.75 19.87
C LYS A 128 44.05 18.36 19.44
N TYR A 129 44.03 19.66 19.17
CA TYR A 129 42.84 20.32 18.66
C TYR A 129 42.37 19.71 17.34
N LEU A 130 43.30 19.45 16.41
CA LEU A 130 42.97 18.81 15.14
C LEU A 130 42.45 17.37 15.31
N TYR A 131 42.95 16.64 16.31
CA TYR A 131 42.46 15.30 16.64
C TYR A 131 41.00 15.35 17.13
N TYR A 132 40.70 16.16 18.15
CA TYR A 132 39.33 16.30 18.66
C TYR A 132 38.37 16.90 17.62
N ARG A 133 38.85 17.80 16.76
CA ARG A 133 38.05 18.31 15.65
C ARG A 133 37.62 17.19 14.69
N ARG A 134 38.54 16.29 14.30
CA ARG A 134 38.19 15.15 13.44
C ARG A 134 37.19 14.22 14.10
N PHE A 135 37.36 13.94 15.39
CA PHE A 135 36.38 13.16 16.16
C PHE A 135 34.98 13.81 16.11
N VAL A 136 34.90 15.11 16.39
CA VAL A 136 33.64 15.85 16.34
C VAL A 136 33.03 15.84 14.93
N ASP A 137 33.85 16.01 13.89
CA ASP A 137 33.40 15.95 12.50
C ASP A 137 32.80 14.57 12.18
N VAL A 138 33.45 13.47 12.59
CA VAL A 138 32.90 12.10 12.45
C VAL A 138 31.58 11.96 13.20
N VAL A 139 31.50 12.43 14.45
CA VAL A 139 30.27 12.33 15.26
C VAL A 139 29.11 13.07 14.61
N THR A 140 29.32 14.31 14.19
CA THR A 140 28.29 15.17 13.59
C THR A 140 27.88 14.78 12.17
N SER A 141 28.78 14.17 11.41
CA SER A 141 28.53 13.71 10.03
C SER A 141 28.12 12.24 9.91
N SER A 142 28.12 11.50 11.01
CA SER A 142 27.76 10.09 11.00
C SER A 142 26.31 9.84 10.56
N ASP A 143 26.14 8.78 9.77
CA ASP A 143 24.85 8.26 9.36
C ASP A 143 24.86 6.72 9.43
N LEU A 144 23.72 6.08 9.18
CA LEU A 144 23.57 4.63 9.29
C LEU A 144 24.53 3.84 8.38
N TYR A 145 25.00 4.45 7.29
CA TYR A 145 25.84 3.81 6.28
C TYR A 145 27.33 4.14 6.44
N HIS A 146 27.68 5.22 7.15
CA HIS A 146 29.05 5.71 7.29
C HIS A 146 29.50 5.78 8.77
N LEU A 147 29.55 4.61 9.43
CA LEU A 147 30.01 4.48 10.82
C LEU A 147 31.49 4.09 10.94
N GLU A 148 32.15 3.74 9.84
CA GLU A 148 33.57 3.35 9.79
C GLU A 148 34.53 4.43 10.33
N GLY A 149 34.14 5.70 10.28
CA GLY A 149 34.92 6.81 10.83
C GLY A 149 35.17 6.71 12.34
N TYR A 150 34.36 5.96 13.08
CA TYR A 150 34.56 5.77 14.52
C TYR A 150 35.74 4.84 14.86
N GLU A 151 36.25 4.06 13.91
CA GLU A 151 37.35 3.11 14.14
C GLU A 151 38.65 3.81 14.59
N GLU A 152 38.95 5.03 14.08
CA GLU A 152 40.11 5.83 14.48
C GLU A 152 40.10 6.16 15.99
N PHE A 153 38.90 6.23 16.57
CA PHE A 153 38.64 6.76 17.92
C PHE A 153 38.24 5.68 18.94
N ALA A 154 38.04 4.44 18.51
CA ALA A 154 37.43 3.37 19.31
C ALA A 154 38.18 3.02 20.61
N ASN A 155 39.49 3.27 20.66
CA ASN A 155 40.34 2.88 21.80
C ASN A 155 40.77 4.06 22.68
N ASP A 156 40.27 5.28 22.42
CA ASP A 156 40.64 6.46 23.22
C ASP A 156 39.68 6.65 24.40
N PRO A 157 40.14 6.45 25.66
CA PRO A 157 39.29 6.65 26.83
C PRO A 157 38.91 8.11 27.07
N ASP A 158 39.67 9.08 26.53
CA ASP A 158 39.38 10.51 26.69
C ASP A 158 38.15 10.94 25.86
N LEU A 159 37.67 10.08 24.95
CA LEU A 159 36.51 10.32 24.07
C LEU A 159 35.19 9.73 24.61
N ASN A 160 35.17 9.28 25.87
CA ASN A 160 33.97 8.80 26.53
C ASN A 160 33.03 9.97 26.91
N VAL A 161 32.33 10.50 25.91
CA VAL A 161 31.38 11.62 26.03
C VAL A 161 30.01 11.23 25.49
N ASP A 162 28.95 11.95 25.90
CA ASP A 162 27.63 11.78 25.30
C ASP A 162 27.63 12.32 23.86
N LEU A 163 27.58 11.39 22.90
CA LEU A 163 27.62 11.71 21.47
C LEU A 163 26.35 12.44 21.04
N PHE A 164 25.19 12.11 21.60
CA PHE A 164 23.93 12.76 21.24
C PHE A 164 23.91 14.21 21.71
N GLU A 165 24.33 14.45 22.95
CA GLU A 165 24.46 15.80 23.48
C GLU A 165 25.45 16.64 22.66
N LEU A 166 26.61 16.04 22.31
CA LEU A 166 27.62 16.69 21.48
C LEU A 166 27.07 17.09 20.10
N VAL A 167 26.31 16.19 19.45
CA VAL A 167 25.67 16.49 18.17
C VAL A 167 24.66 17.62 18.33
N VAL A 168 23.73 17.53 19.30
CA VAL A 168 22.69 18.55 19.52
C VAL A 168 23.28 19.93 19.81
N GLU A 169 24.35 20.00 20.61
CA GLU A 169 25.07 21.24 20.90
C GLU A 169 25.56 21.89 19.61
N LEU A 170 26.18 21.10 18.73
CA LEU A 170 26.85 21.56 17.51
C LEU A 170 25.92 21.77 16.32
N MET A 171 24.71 21.22 16.34
CA MET A 171 23.74 21.41 15.27
C MET A 171 23.50 22.92 15.01
N PRO A 172 23.52 23.36 13.74
CA PRO A 172 23.13 24.72 13.38
C PRO A 172 21.64 24.97 13.63
N GLU A 173 21.30 26.20 13.95
CA GLU A 173 19.91 26.60 14.15
C GLU A 173 19.08 26.39 12.87
N GLN A 174 17.89 25.81 13.04
CA GLN A 174 16.96 25.61 11.93
C GLN A 174 16.33 26.93 11.48
N ARG A 175 16.43 27.24 10.18
CA ARG A 175 15.90 28.46 9.56
C ARG A 175 14.70 28.23 8.64
N VAL A 176 14.24 26.98 8.50
CA VAL A 176 13.09 26.64 7.66
C VAL A 176 11.81 27.27 8.24
N LYS A 177 11.21 28.16 7.45
CA LYS A 177 9.89 28.72 7.73
C LYS A 177 8.82 27.83 7.13
N LEU A 178 7.91 27.34 7.98
CA LEU A 178 6.76 26.56 7.54
C LEU A 178 5.60 27.51 7.25
N SER A 179 5.00 27.33 6.07
CA SER A 179 3.82 28.06 5.63
C SER A 179 2.71 27.04 5.36
N THR A 180 1.59 27.18 6.04
CA THR A 180 0.41 26.32 5.88
C THR A 180 -0.79 27.15 5.44
N ALA A 181 -1.78 26.50 4.84
CA ALA A 181 -3.03 27.15 4.45
C ALA A 181 -3.80 27.71 5.67
N GLU A 182 -3.71 27.02 6.80
CA GLU A 182 -4.21 27.50 8.08
C GLU A 182 -3.17 28.41 8.75
N GLN A 183 -3.62 29.50 9.38
CA GLN A 183 -2.72 30.45 10.02
C GLN A 183 -2.13 29.83 11.28
N ILE A 184 -0.84 29.51 11.21
CA ILE A 184 -0.08 29.04 12.37
C ILE A 184 0.01 30.19 13.39
N THR A 185 -0.75 30.09 14.48
CA THR A 185 -0.73 31.08 15.57
C THR A 185 0.51 30.96 16.45
N THR A 186 1.15 29.78 16.48
CA THR A 186 2.35 29.49 17.27
C THR A 186 3.41 28.83 16.39
N PRO A 187 4.60 29.43 16.22
CA PRO A 187 5.63 28.84 15.37
C PRO A 187 5.96 27.42 15.86
N PRO A 188 5.99 26.42 14.96
CA PRO A 188 6.17 25.04 15.36
C PRO A 188 7.55 24.85 15.99
N LYS A 189 7.58 24.19 17.15
CA LYS A 189 8.82 23.87 17.87
C LYS A 189 9.57 22.76 17.14
N TRP A 190 10.65 23.12 16.45
CA TRP A 190 11.59 22.17 15.88
C TRP A 190 12.29 21.40 17.00
N THR A 191 12.20 20.07 16.96
CA THR A 191 12.82 19.19 17.95
C THR A 191 13.95 18.41 17.28
N PRO A 192 15.17 18.39 17.85
CA PRO A 192 16.25 17.56 17.33
C PRO A 192 15.91 16.08 17.50
N VAL A 193 16.14 15.29 16.47
CA VAL A 193 15.85 13.86 16.41
C VAL A 193 16.97 13.11 15.70
N MET A 194 17.15 11.84 16.07
CA MET A 194 18.03 10.94 15.32
C MET A 194 17.29 10.30 14.16
N THR A 195 17.95 10.23 13.01
CA THR A 195 17.44 9.58 11.79
C THR A 195 18.51 8.67 11.19
N GLU A 196 18.16 7.89 10.17
CA GLU A 196 19.10 7.08 9.41
C GLU A 196 20.18 7.90 8.68
N VAL A 197 19.92 9.20 8.45
CA VAL A 197 20.87 10.15 7.86
C VAL A 197 21.54 11.05 8.90
N GLY A 198 21.52 10.67 10.18
CA GLY A 198 22.10 11.42 11.30
C GLY A 198 21.10 12.36 11.98
N ALA A 199 21.60 13.33 12.74
CA ALA A 199 20.74 14.23 13.52
C ALA A 199 20.07 15.31 12.65
N CYS A 200 18.76 15.49 12.85
CA CYS A 200 17.92 16.41 12.09
C CYS A 200 16.90 17.09 13.00
N TYR A 201 16.15 18.05 12.46
CA TYR A 201 15.03 18.66 13.16
C TYR A 201 13.71 18.15 12.62
N THR A 202 12.75 17.86 13.50
CA THR A 202 11.39 17.49 13.10
C THR A 202 10.34 18.32 13.82
N VAL A 203 9.18 18.45 13.19
CA VAL A 203 7.96 19.04 13.77
C VAL A 203 6.76 18.17 13.45
N ASN A 204 5.76 18.21 14.33
CA ASN A 204 4.44 17.62 14.07
C ASN A 204 4.50 16.12 13.71
N SER A 205 5.45 15.40 14.30
CA SER A 205 5.63 13.96 14.16
C SER A 205 5.28 13.28 15.48
N LEU A 206 4.53 12.18 15.41
CA LEU A 206 4.24 11.34 16.58
C LEU A 206 5.48 10.58 17.06
N ALA A 207 6.45 10.32 16.17
CA ALA A 207 7.66 9.58 16.50
C ALA A 207 8.63 10.35 17.40
N ILE A 208 8.39 11.65 17.66
CA ILE A 208 9.27 12.49 18.48
C ILE A 208 9.49 11.86 19.87
N THR A 209 8.50 11.17 20.44
CA THR A 209 8.66 10.51 21.76
C THR A 209 9.75 9.45 21.78
N ASP A 210 10.06 8.86 20.63
CA ASP A 210 10.93 7.69 20.52
C ASP A 210 12.31 8.06 19.97
N VAL A 211 12.39 9.11 19.15
CA VAL A 211 13.61 9.51 18.42
C VAL A 211 14.17 10.87 18.81
N ALA A 212 13.56 11.57 19.76
CA ALA A 212 14.08 12.86 20.22
C ALA A 212 15.44 12.72 20.90
N LEU A 213 16.33 13.64 20.54
CA LEU A 213 17.59 13.87 21.23
C LEU A 213 17.31 14.89 22.33
N VAL A 214 16.92 14.40 23.52
CA VAL A 214 16.56 15.20 24.70
C VAL A 214 17.71 15.24 25.68
#